data_AF-A0A934ACY4-F1
#
_entry.id   AF-A0A934ACY4-F1
#
_cell.length_a   1.000
_cell.length_b   1.000
_cell.length_c   1.000
_cell.angle_alpha   90.00
_cell.angle_beta   90.00
_cell.angle_gamma   90.00
#
_symmetry.space_group_name_H-M   'P 1'
#
loop_
_entity.id
_entity.type
_entity.pdbx_description
1 polymer ?
#
loop_
_entity_poly.entity_id
_entity_poly.type
_entity_poly.pdbx_seq_one_letter_code
_entity_poly.pdbx_strand_id
1 'polypeptide(L)'
;MRKISVLLALLFLLALPIDASSQQAYRDYLYQFDVYRKDYSDFQTARGEYLKFQTLTSQTSALTKTKTMLAQRDMLLRTYLLLLTERLNENPGLTADEQNRYLSMLVTEINFLDRQKSAVLAIASLEGTTSHSKELETHYPALYAAMRGAASELLRGGVVAEVLDFDRLFDNAKTLGSGNRPLSSPEKQATIDRWIVVIANRRGVLEQTLEDVRLTDQKIFKTTVPDEADRWFTDSAKAIAAAKLQLSEVTANLTELIASMRYQD
;
A
#
# COMPACT_ATOMS: atom_id res chain seq x y z
N MET A 1 5.17 -38.21 -34.87
CA MET A 1 4.17 -37.14 -34.67
C MET A 1 3.52 -37.15 -33.27
N ARG A 2 3.13 -38.30 -32.70
CA ARG A 2 2.50 -38.39 -31.36
C ARG A 2 3.31 -37.82 -30.17
N LYS A 3 4.64 -37.78 -30.26
CA LYS A 3 5.52 -37.24 -29.19
C LYS A 3 5.60 -35.70 -29.15
N ILE A 4 5.31 -35.03 -30.27
CA ILE A 4 5.32 -33.55 -30.34
C ILE A 4 4.04 -32.98 -29.70
N SER A 5 2.92 -33.69 -29.85
CA SER A 5 1.63 -33.31 -29.24
C SER A 5 1.63 -33.35 -27.71
N VAL A 6 2.41 -34.26 -27.10
CA VAL A 6 2.52 -34.35 -25.63
C VAL A 6 3.39 -33.22 -25.07
N LEU A 7 4.43 -32.79 -25.80
CA LEU A 7 5.28 -31.68 -25.38
C LEU A 7 4.55 -30.33 -25.45
N LEU A 8 3.67 -30.14 -26.46
CA LEU A 8 2.85 -28.93 -26.60
C LEU A 8 1.76 -28.83 -25.52
N ALA A 9 1.17 -29.96 -25.12
CA ALA A 9 0.18 -30.00 -24.05
C ALA A 9 0.79 -29.70 -22.67
N LEU A 10 2.05 -30.08 -22.43
CA LEU A 10 2.77 -29.74 -21.19
C LEU A 10 3.12 -28.24 -21.12
N LEU A 11 3.41 -27.60 -22.25
CA LEU A 11 3.67 -26.16 -22.34
C LEU A 11 2.43 -25.32 -22.03
N PHE A 12 1.23 -25.80 -22.38
CA PHE A 12 -0.03 -25.13 -22.05
C PHE A 12 -0.44 -25.26 -20.58
N LEU A 13 -0.03 -26.33 -19.89
CA LEU A 13 -0.27 -26.52 -18.44
C LEU A 13 0.64 -25.66 -17.55
N LEU A 14 1.74 -25.12 -18.10
CA LEU A 14 2.63 -24.16 -17.42
C LEU A 14 2.21 -22.70 -17.67
N ALA A 15 1.26 -22.46 -18.56
CA ALA A 15 0.70 -21.13 -18.84
C ALA A 15 -0.57 -20.86 -18.01
N LEU A 16 -0.65 -21.39 -16.79
CA LEU A 16 -1.61 -20.86 -15.83
C LEU A 16 -1.22 -19.40 -15.60
N PRO A 17 -2.16 -18.44 -15.71
CA PRO A 17 -1.86 -17.06 -15.37
C PRO A 17 -1.31 -17.06 -13.95
N ILE A 18 -0.05 -16.66 -13.80
CA ILE A 18 0.46 -16.29 -12.49
C ILE A 18 -0.30 -15.02 -12.18
N ASP A 19 -1.40 -15.14 -11.44
CA ASP A 19 -2.08 -13.98 -10.89
C ASP A 19 -1.08 -13.31 -9.94
N ALA A 20 -0.48 -12.22 -10.44
CA ALA A 20 0.20 -11.28 -9.59
C ALA A 20 -0.81 -10.80 -8.56
N SER A 21 -0.61 -11.22 -7.32
CA SER A 21 -1.51 -10.91 -6.21
C SER A 21 -0.68 -10.40 -5.03
N SER A 22 -1.26 -9.47 -4.28
CA SER A 22 -0.64 -8.93 -3.08
C SER A 22 -0.35 -10.01 -2.04
N GLN A 23 -1.12 -11.11 -2.05
CA GLN A 23 -0.89 -12.25 -1.18
C GLN A 23 0.42 -12.99 -1.52
N GLN A 24 0.70 -13.19 -2.82
CA GLN A 24 1.97 -13.77 -3.24
C GLN A 24 3.13 -12.81 -2.95
N ALA A 25 2.98 -11.53 -3.31
CA ALA A 25 4.00 -10.52 -3.04
C ALA A 25 4.31 -10.38 -1.53
N TYR A 26 3.31 -10.58 -0.66
CA TYR A 26 3.49 -10.58 0.79
C TYR A 26 4.33 -11.79 1.25
N ARG A 27 4.07 -12.98 0.72
CA ARG A 27 4.88 -14.18 1.00
C ARG A 27 6.32 -13.99 0.55
N ASP A 28 6.51 -13.40 -0.64
CA ASP A 28 7.84 -13.13 -1.18
C ASP A 28 8.59 -12.12 -0.32
N TYR A 29 7.93 -11.04 0.13
CA TYR A 29 8.49 -10.09 1.09
C TYR A 29 8.92 -10.76 2.40
N LEU A 30 8.07 -11.58 3.01
CA LEU A 30 8.40 -12.29 4.25
C LEU A 30 9.61 -13.21 4.06
N TYR A 31 9.66 -13.94 2.94
CA TYR A 31 10.81 -14.77 2.61
C TYR A 31 12.10 -13.93 2.49
N GLN A 32 12.07 -12.82 1.74
CA GLN A 32 13.25 -11.95 1.61
C GLN A 32 13.67 -11.32 2.93
N PHE A 33 12.73 -11.05 3.83
CA PHE A 33 13.00 -10.54 5.17
C PHE A 33 13.80 -11.56 6.00
N ASP A 34 13.42 -12.83 5.96
CA ASP A 34 14.15 -13.90 6.66
C ASP A 34 15.55 -14.11 6.07
N VAL A 35 15.69 -14.08 4.74
CA VAL A 35 17.00 -14.16 4.08
C VAL A 35 17.88 -12.96 4.47
N TYR A 36 17.33 -11.75 4.49
CA TYR A 36 18.05 -10.55 4.92
C TYR A 36 18.55 -10.67 6.37
N ARG A 37 17.71 -11.15 7.29
CA ARG A 37 18.10 -11.33 8.70
C ARG A 37 19.28 -12.29 8.85
N LYS A 38 19.27 -13.38 8.08
CA LYS A 38 20.39 -14.32 8.03
C LYS A 38 21.66 -13.65 7.51
N ASP A 39 21.59 -12.99 6.36
CA ASP A 39 22.75 -12.35 5.74
C ASP A 39 23.32 -11.19 6.58
N TYR A 40 22.45 -10.47 7.30
CA TYR A 40 22.85 -9.44 8.24
C TYR A 40 23.63 -10.02 9.44
N SER A 41 23.19 -11.15 9.99
CA SER A 41 23.90 -11.85 11.08
C SER A 41 25.27 -12.36 10.61
N ASP A 42 25.34 -12.94 9.41
CA ASP A 42 26.60 -13.40 8.80
C ASP A 42 27.57 -12.22 8.60
N PHE A 43 27.07 -11.07 8.11
CA PHE A 43 27.83 -9.83 7.99
C PHE A 43 28.37 -9.34 9.34
N GLN A 44 27.55 -9.29 10.39
CA GLN A 44 27.97 -8.84 11.72
C GLN A 44 29.11 -9.71 12.26
N THR A 45 29.01 -11.02 12.08
CA THR A 45 30.04 -11.98 12.49
C THR A 45 31.35 -11.72 11.73
N ALA A 46 31.31 -11.67 10.40
CA ALA A 46 32.50 -11.46 9.58
C ALA A 46 33.16 -10.09 9.83
N ARG A 47 32.35 -9.05 10.07
CA ARG A 47 32.84 -7.72 10.50
C ARG A 47 33.59 -7.81 11.83
N GLY A 48 33.02 -8.51 12.81
CA GLY A 48 33.65 -8.70 14.12
C GLY A 48 35.00 -9.43 14.01
N GLU A 49 35.05 -10.49 13.21
CA GLU A 49 36.29 -11.24 12.94
C GLU A 49 37.35 -10.36 12.26
N TYR A 50 36.98 -9.58 11.25
CA TYR A 50 37.91 -8.65 10.60
C TYR A 50 38.46 -7.61 11.57
N LEU A 51 37.61 -7.00 12.39
CA LEU A 51 38.04 -6.01 13.38
C LEU A 51 38.99 -6.60 14.43
N LYS A 52 38.88 -7.91 14.73
CA LYS A 52 39.73 -8.61 15.69
C LYS A 52 41.06 -9.08 15.09
N PHE A 53 41.03 -9.68 13.91
CA PHE A 53 42.18 -10.40 13.36
C PHE A 53 42.95 -9.61 12.31
N GLN A 54 42.29 -8.73 11.56
CA GLN A 54 42.90 -7.86 10.54
C GLN A 54 43.78 -8.60 9.52
N THR A 55 43.50 -9.88 9.27
CA THR A 55 44.20 -10.68 8.26
C THR A 55 43.54 -10.52 6.89
N LEU A 56 44.28 -10.78 5.81
CA LEU A 56 43.74 -10.77 4.44
C LEU A 56 42.51 -11.69 4.32
N THR A 57 42.54 -12.89 4.91
CA THR A 57 41.41 -13.81 4.93
C THR A 57 40.18 -13.21 5.60
N SER A 58 40.34 -12.59 6.78
CA SER A 58 39.22 -11.95 7.49
C SER A 58 38.67 -10.74 6.73
N GLN A 59 39.54 -9.99 6.03
CA GLN A 59 39.14 -8.88 5.17
C GLN A 59 38.33 -9.35 3.97
N THR A 60 38.78 -10.39 3.26
CA THR A 60 38.05 -10.99 2.14
C THR A 60 36.69 -11.53 2.59
N SER A 61 36.63 -12.22 3.74
CA SER A 61 35.38 -12.71 4.32
C SER A 61 34.41 -11.56 4.61
N ALA A 62 34.88 -10.50 5.29
CA ALA A 62 34.08 -9.32 5.59
C ALA A 62 33.56 -8.64 4.33
N LEU A 63 34.41 -8.48 3.30
CA LEU A 63 33.99 -7.90 2.02
C LEU A 63 32.89 -8.73 1.36
N THR A 64 33.08 -10.05 1.25
CA THR A 64 32.08 -10.94 0.64
C THR A 64 30.75 -10.89 1.38
N LYS A 65 30.76 -11.02 2.71
CA LYS A 65 29.52 -10.98 3.51
C LYS A 65 28.85 -9.61 3.50
N THR A 66 29.62 -8.52 3.44
CA THR A 66 29.06 -7.17 3.30
C THR A 66 28.36 -7.01 1.95
N LYS A 67 28.97 -7.48 0.84
CA LYS A 67 28.34 -7.46 -0.49
C LYS A 67 27.03 -8.25 -0.50
N THR A 68 27.02 -9.46 0.06
CA THR A 68 25.80 -10.27 0.16
C THR A 68 24.69 -9.52 0.92
N MET A 69 25.01 -8.98 2.10
CA MET A 69 24.05 -8.24 2.92
C MET A 69 23.51 -6.99 2.20
N LEU A 70 24.36 -6.22 1.52
CA LEU A 70 23.94 -5.02 0.77
C LEU A 70 22.97 -5.38 -0.36
N ALA A 71 23.32 -6.38 -1.18
CA ALA A 71 22.44 -6.83 -2.26
C ALA A 71 21.09 -7.35 -1.73
N GLN A 72 21.11 -8.02 -0.57
CA GLN A 72 19.91 -8.56 0.04
C GLN A 72 19.05 -7.47 0.72
N ARG A 73 19.66 -6.42 1.28
CA ARG A 73 18.95 -5.23 1.78
C ARG A 73 18.14 -4.59 0.65
N ASP A 74 18.76 -4.39 -0.51
CA ASP A 74 18.11 -3.76 -1.65
C ASP A 74 16.98 -4.67 -2.21
N MET A 75 17.20 -5.98 -2.24
CA MET A 75 16.18 -6.98 -2.60
C MET A 75 14.97 -6.94 -1.64
N LEU A 76 15.21 -6.87 -0.33
CA LEU A 76 14.15 -6.77 0.68
C LEU A 76 13.29 -5.52 0.43
N LEU A 77 13.93 -4.35 0.34
CA LEU A 77 13.24 -3.09 0.07
C LEU A 77 12.44 -3.16 -1.22
N ARG A 78 13.03 -3.71 -2.29
CA ARG A 78 12.37 -3.89 -3.58
C ARG A 78 11.12 -4.77 -3.47
N THR A 79 11.20 -5.90 -2.77
CA THR A 79 10.02 -6.78 -2.59
C THR A 79 8.92 -6.13 -1.76
N TYR A 80 9.27 -5.26 -0.81
CA TYR A 80 8.28 -4.48 -0.09
C TYR A 80 7.57 -3.47 -1.02
N LEU A 81 8.30 -2.78 -1.90
CA LEU A 81 7.70 -1.88 -2.88
C LEU A 81 6.80 -2.63 -3.87
N LEU A 82 7.19 -3.82 -4.31
CA LEU A 82 6.34 -4.67 -5.16
C LEU A 82 5.06 -5.09 -4.45
N LEU A 83 5.13 -5.44 -3.17
CA LEU A 83 3.93 -5.68 -2.36
C LEU A 83 3.00 -4.47 -2.33
N LEU A 84 3.55 -3.26 -2.15
CA LEU A 84 2.76 -2.03 -2.19
C LEU A 84 2.15 -1.79 -3.58
N THR A 85 2.89 -2.07 -4.65
CA THR A 85 2.38 -2.01 -6.03
C THR A 85 1.17 -2.92 -6.24
N GLU A 86 1.26 -4.19 -5.84
CA GLU A 86 0.14 -5.13 -5.99
C GLU A 86 -1.06 -4.70 -5.13
N ARG A 87 -0.82 -4.26 -3.89
CA ARG A 87 -1.88 -3.73 -3.02
C ARG A 87 -2.59 -2.52 -3.64
N LEU A 88 -1.88 -1.66 -4.34
CA LEU A 88 -2.45 -0.48 -5.00
C LEU A 88 -3.28 -0.87 -6.22
N ASN A 89 -2.79 -1.82 -7.03
CA ASN A 89 -3.52 -2.36 -8.19
C ASN A 89 -4.83 -3.02 -7.78
N GLU A 90 -4.83 -3.71 -6.64
CA GLU A 90 -6.01 -4.40 -6.11
C GLU A 90 -6.98 -3.46 -5.36
N ASN A 91 -6.63 -2.19 -5.14
CA ASN A 91 -7.44 -1.29 -4.33
C ASN A 91 -8.60 -0.68 -5.14
N PRO A 92 -9.88 -1.02 -4.83
CA PRO A 92 -11.02 -0.56 -5.61
C PRO A 92 -11.45 0.87 -5.28
N GLY A 93 -10.92 1.47 -4.21
CA GLY A 93 -11.24 2.84 -3.81
C GLY A 93 -10.29 3.89 -4.37
N LEU A 94 -9.39 3.52 -5.28
CA LEU A 94 -8.51 4.44 -5.98
C LEU A 94 -8.96 4.59 -7.44
N THR A 95 -8.96 5.82 -7.93
CA THR A 95 -9.14 6.09 -9.36
C THR A 95 -7.89 5.65 -10.15
N ALA A 96 -8.04 5.40 -11.45
CA ALA A 96 -6.92 5.04 -12.31
C ALA A 96 -5.79 6.08 -12.29
N ASP A 97 -6.13 7.37 -12.23
CA ASP A 97 -5.15 8.46 -12.15
C ASP A 97 -4.37 8.46 -10.83
N GLU A 98 -5.06 8.19 -9.71
CA GLU A 98 -4.41 8.04 -8.41
C GLU A 98 -3.50 6.81 -8.38
N GLN A 99 -3.99 5.66 -8.84
CA GLN A 99 -3.19 4.43 -8.96
C GLN A 99 -1.92 4.68 -9.78
N ASN A 100 -2.05 5.22 -11.00
CA ASN A 100 -0.92 5.48 -11.89
C ASN A 100 0.11 6.43 -11.28
N ARG A 101 -0.34 7.45 -10.54
CA ARG A 101 0.55 8.37 -9.83
C ARG A 101 1.42 7.62 -8.82
N TYR A 102 0.82 6.83 -7.94
CA TYR A 102 1.55 6.14 -6.87
C TYR A 102 2.42 5.00 -7.40
N LEU A 103 1.92 4.26 -8.39
CA LEU A 103 2.70 3.24 -9.09
C LEU A 103 3.96 3.83 -9.74
N SER A 104 3.85 4.97 -10.42
CA SER A 104 5.00 5.63 -11.06
C SER A 104 6.10 6.00 -10.04
N MET A 105 5.70 6.41 -8.84
CA MET A 105 6.63 6.70 -7.75
C MET A 105 7.33 5.44 -7.26
N LEU A 106 6.58 4.38 -6.96
CA LEU A 106 7.15 3.10 -6.53
C LEU A 106 8.08 2.48 -7.59
N VAL A 107 7.73 2.58 -8.87
CA VAL A 107 8.56 2.10 -9.98
C VAL A 107 9.89 2.84 -10.06
N THR A 108 9.89 4.16 -9.81
CA THR A 108 11.14 4.95 -9.74
C THR A 108 12.08 4.39 -8.66
N GLU A 109 11.53 4.09 -7.50
CA GLU A 109 12.28 3.55 -6.36
C GLU A 109 12.74 2.11 -6.59
N ILE A 110 11.91 1.26 -7.20
CA ILE A 110 12.27 -0.10 -7.61
C ILE A 110 13.45 -0.07 -8.58
N ASN A 111 13.41 0.81 -9.58
CA ASN A 111 14.49 0.96 -10.55
C ASN A 111 15.79 1.44 -9.90
N PHE A 112 15.71 2.33 -8.90
CA PHE A 112 16.86 2.73 -8.11
C PHE A 112 17.47 1.54 -7.37
N LEU A 113 16.66 0.74 -6.67
CA LEU A 113 17.11 -0.43 -5.94
C LEU A 113 17.69 -1.53 -6.85
N ASP A 114 17.14 -1.73 -8.04
CA ASP A 114 17.67 -2.68 -9.03
C ASP A 114 19.07 -2.27 -9.54
N ARG A 115 19.28 -0.96 -9.76
CA ARG A 115 20.61 -0.43 -10.10
C ARG A 115 21.59 -0.55 -8.94
N GLN A 116 21.17 -0.21 -7.73
CA GLN A 116 21.99 -0.35 -6.51
C GLN A 116 22.46 -1.79 -6.33
N LYS A 117 21.52 -2.75 -6.32
CA LYS A 117 21.81 -4.18 -6.20
C LYS A 117 22.81 -4.67 -7.25
N SER A 118 22.67 -4.22 -8.50
CA SER A 118 23.58 -4.59 -9.58
C SER A 118 24.98 -4.02 -9.38
N ALA A 119 25.09 -2.79 -8.87
CA ALA A 119 26.36 -2.12 -8.60
C ALA A 119 27.15 -2.80 -7.46
N VAL A 120 26.48 -3.50 -6.53
CA VAL A 120 27.15 -4.28 -5.47
C VAL A 120 28.19 -5.24 -6.03
N LEU A 121 27.91 -5.87 -7.18
CA LEU A 121 28.81 -6.85 -7.79
C LEU A 121 30.19 -6.26 -8.13
N ALA A 122 30.23 -4.98 -8.52
CA ALA A 122 31.45 -4.27 -8.91
C ALA A 122 32.31 -3.82 -7.72
N ILE A 123 31.82 -3.93 -6.48
CA ILE A 123 32.57 -3.50 -5.30
C ILE A 123 33.76 -4.43 -5.05
N ALA A 124 34.97 -3.85 -5.04
CA ALA A 124 36.23 -4.57 -4.87
C ALA A 124 36.92 -4.32 -3.51
N SER A 125 36.38 -3.42 -2.67
CA SER A 125 36.99 -3.05 -1.39
C SER A 125 35.94 -2.73 -0.32
N LEU A 126 36.34 -2.79 0.96
CA LEU A 126 35.47 -2.39 2.08
C LEU A 126 35.10 -0.90 2.01
N GLU A 127 36.00 -0.03 1.56
CA GLU A 127 35.69 1.38 1.30
C GLU A 127 34.59 1.52 0.25
N GLY A 128 34.65 0.74 -0.83
CA GLY A 128 33.59 0.70 -1.83
C GLY A 128 32.23 0.27 -1.26
N THR A 129 32.21 -0.64 -0.28
CA THR A 129 30.96 -1.01 0.41
C THR A 129 30.37 0.14 1.22
N THR A 130 31.22 0.94 1.87
CA THR A 130 30.78 2.14 2.61
C THR A 130 30.21 3.19 1.67
N SER A 131 30.92 3.51 0.58
CA SER A 131 30.46 4.47 -0.43
C SER A 131 29.12 4.04 -1.04
N HIS A 132 28.96 2.76 -1.36
CA HIS A 132 27.71 2.21 -1.87
C HIS A 132 26.57 2.32 -0.85
N SER A 133 26.83 1.99 0.43
CA SER A 133 25.80 2.15 1.47
C SER A 133 25.36 3.59 1.66
N LYS A 134 26.28 4.55 1.50
CA LYS A 134 25.99 5.99 1.63
C LYS A 134 25.10 6.51 0.50
N GLU A 135 25.16 5.90 -0.68
CA GLU A 135 24.24 6.24 -1.79
C GLU A 135 22.80 5.90 -1.42
N LEU A 136 22.53 4.70 -0.89
CA LEU A 136 21.21 4.37 -0.36
C LEU A 136 20.82 5.31 0.78
N GLU A 137 21.71 5.57 1.74
CA GLU A 137 21.43 6.46 2.87
C GLU A 137 20.99 7.87 2.40
N THR A 138 21.64 8.40 1.37
CA THR A 138 21.30 9.70 0.78
C THR A 138 19.96 9.67 0.06
N HIS A 139 19.62 8.56 -0.61
CA HIS A 139 18.36 8.39 -1.33
C HIS A 139 17.20 7.94 -0.42
N TYR A 140 17.51 7.44 0.78
CA TYR A 140 16.55 6.85 1.70
C TYR A 140 15.34 7.73 2.02
N PRO A 141 15.47 9.06 2.17
CA PRO A 141 14.29 9.89 2.43
C PRO A 141 13.23 9.85 1.32
N ALA A 142 13.64 9.84 0.04
CA ALA A 142 12.71 9.74 -1.08
C ALA A 142 12.02 8.36 -1.11
N LEU A 143 12.83 7.30 -0.93
CA LEU A 143 12.35 5.93 -0.83
C LEU A 143 11.35 5.76 0.34
N TYR A 144 11.65 6.35 1.50
CA TYR A 144 10.81 6.31 2.69
C TYR A 144 9.49 7.07 2.49
N ALA A 145 9.56 8.27 1.91
CA ALA A 145 8.39 9.07 1.55
C ALA A 145 7.45 8.30 0.59
N ALA A 146 8.01 7.63 -0.43
CA ALA A 146 7.24 6.80 -1.35
C ALA A 146 6.54 5.64 -0.63
N MET A 147 7.23 4.94 0.28
CA MET A 147 6.63 3.87 1.10
C MET A 147 5.51 4.38 1.99
N ARG A 148 5.72 5.49 2.71
CA ARG A 148 4.74 6.07 3.64
C ARG A 148 3.51 6.59 2.90
N GLY A 149 3.71 7.29 1.79
CA GLY A 149 2.61 7.81 1.01
C GLY A 149 1.77 6.69 0.40
N ALA A 150 2.41 5.66 -0.17
CA ALA A 150 1.67 4.50 -0.70
C ALA A 150 0.88 3.76 0.39
N ALA A 151 1.46 3.61 1.59
CA ALA A 151 0.75 3.02 2.73
C ALA A 151 -0.45 3.86 3.17
N SER A 152 -0.33 5.19 3.21
CA SER A 152 -1.44 6.08 3.54
C SER A 152 -2.59 5.97 2.53
N GLU A 153 -2.25 5.94 1.25
CA GLU A 153 -3.23 5.84 0.16
C GLU A 153 -3.95 4.50 0.13
N LEU A 154 -3.29 3.41 0.50
CA LEU A 154 -3.95 2.12 0.69
C LEU A 154 -5.00 2.18 1.81
N LEU A 155 -4.68 2.84 2.92
CA LEU A 155 -5.61 3.02 4.04
C LEU A 155 -6.81 3.89 3.63
N ARG A 156 -6.55 5.00 2.93
CA ARG A 156 -7.59 5.91 2.44
C ARG A 156 -8.48 5.23 1.40
N GLY A 157 -7.89 4.57 0.40
CA GLY A 157 -8.60 3.83 -0.64
C GLY A 157 -9.51 2.74 -0.06
N GLY A 158 -9.09 2.08 1.02
CA GLY A 158 -9.96 1.15 1.75
C GLY A 158 -11.27 1.80 2.25
N VAL A 159 -11.19 3.01 2.81
CA VAL A 159 -12.38 3.76 3.25
C VAL A 159 -13.21 4.24 2.06
N VAL A 160 -12.55 4.73 1.00
CA VAL A 160 -13.25 5.17 -0.22
C VAL A 160 -14.04 4.01 -0.84
N ALA A 161 -13.50 2.80 -0.86
CA ALA A 161 -14.21 1.61 -1.34
C ALA A 161 -15.50 1.34 -0.53
N GLU A 162 -15.41 1.40 0.80
CA GLU A 162 -16.58 1.24 1.68
C GLU A 162 -17.61 2.37 1.47
N VAL A 163 -17.13 3.60 1.20
CA VAL A 163 -17.97 4.75 0.86
C VAL A 163 -18.72 4.53 -0.45
N LEU A 164 -18.08 3.97 -1.48
CA LEU A 164 -18.75 3.66 -2.76
C LEU A 164 -19.87 2.64 -2.57
N ASP A 165 -19.65 1.63 -1.73
CA ASP A 165 -20.67 0.66 -1.37
C ASP A 165 -21.83 1.31 -0.60
N PHE A 166 -21.51 2.19 0.34
CA PHE A 166 -22.51 2.99 1.07
C PHE A 166 -23.34 3.85 0.11
N ASP A 167 -22.71 4.59 -0.81
CA ASP A 167 -23.39 5.50 -1.74
C ASP A 167 -24.37 4.73 -2.62
N ARG A 168 -23.99 3.54 -3.11
CA ARG A 168 -24.88 2.63 -3.84
C ARG A 168 -26.10 2.21 -3.02
N LEU A 169 -25.91 1.83 -1.75
CA LEU A 169 -27.02 1.44 -0.87
C LEU A 169 -27.94 2.62 -0.57
N PHE A 170 -27.37 3.81 -0.36
CA PHE A 170 -28.12 5.02 -0.11
C PHE A 170 -28.94 5.46 -1.33
N ASP A 171 -28.39 5.36 -2.54
CA ASP A 171 -29.11 5.64 -3.79
C ASP A 171 -30.30 4.69 -3.99
N ASN A 172 -30.11 3.41 -3.69
CA ASN A 172 -31.21 2.43 -3.70
C ASN A 172 -32.29 2.80 -2.67
N ALA A 173 -31.90 3.18 -1.45
CA ALA A 173 -32.84 3.61 -0.41
C ALA A 173 -33.62 4.87 -0.81
N LYS A 174 -32.96 5.87 -1.41
CA LYS A 174 -33.63 7.08 -1.93
C LYS A 174 -34.64 6.74 -3.03
N THR A 175 -34.28 5.83 -3.93
CA THR A 175 -35.15 5.38 -5.02
C THR A 175 -36.39 4.67 -4.47
N LEU A 176 -36.21 3.77 -3.49
CA LEU A 176 -37.31 3.08 -2.82
C LEU A 176 -38.22 4.05 -2.05
N GLY A 177 -37.64 4.98 -1.28
CA GLY A 177 -38.39 5.98 -0.54
C GLY A 177 -39.22 6.88 -1.46
N SER A 178 -38.66 7.29 -2.60
CA SER A 178 -39.36 8.11 -3.60
C SER A 178 -40.45 7.32 -4.34
N GLY A 179 -40.19 6.06 -4.68
CA GLY A 179 -41.16 5.19 -5.37
C GLY A 179 -42.38 4.84 -4.51
N ASN A 180 -42.21 4.77 -3.19
CA ASN A 180 -43.29 4.48 -2.24
C ASN A 180 -44.05 5.72 -1.76
N ARG A 181 -43.76 6.92 -2.30
CA ARG A 181 -44.47 8.17 -1.97
C ARG A 181 -46.00 8.07 -2.08
N PRO A 182 -46.59 7.48 -3.15
CA PRO A 182 -48.04 7.36 -3.27
C PRO A 182 -48.69 6.44 -2.24
N LEU A 183 -47.89 5.57 -1.61
CA LEU A 183 -48.33 4.54 -0.66
C LEU A 183 -48.05 4.93 0.80
N SER A 184 -47.40 6.07 1.05
CA SER A 184 -46.95 6.49 2.38
C SER A 184 -47.79 7.67 2.89
N SER A 185 -48.04 7.72 4.20
CA SER A 185 -48.65 8.91 4.82
C SER A 185 -47.72 10.13 4.68
N PRO A 186 -48.25 11.36 4.69
CA PRO A 186 -47.43 12.58 4.65
C PRO A 186 -46.38 12.65 5.77
N GLU A 187 -46.73 12.18 6.97
CA GLU A 187 -45.85 12.15 8.13
C GLU A 187 -44.67 11.16 7.95
N LYS A 188 -44.97 9.98 7.40
CA LYS A 188 -43.94 8.99 7.04
C LYS A 188 -43.01 9.54 5.96
N GLN A 189 -43.57 10.21 4.95
CA GLN A 189 -42.76 10.83 3.90
C GLN A 189 -41.85 11.93 4.44
N ALA A 190 -42.35 12.77 5.34
CA ALA A 190 -41.54 13.80 6.00
C ALA A 190 -40.38 13.20 6.81
N THR A 191 -40.61 12.06 7.46
CA THR A 191 -39.57 11.31 8.19
C THR A 191 -38.49 10.78 7.26
N ILE A 192 -38.89 10.17 6.13
CA ILE A 192 -37.97 9.67 5.09
C ILE A 192 -37.13 10.82 4.52
N ASP A 193 -37.77 11.92 4.10
CA ASP A 193 -37.10 13.07 3.51
C ASP A 193 -36.09 13.70 4.50
N ARG A 194 -36.46 13.78 5.79
CA ARG A 194 -35.56 14.24 6.85
C ARG A 194 -34.31 13.36 6.97
N TRP A 195 -34.48 12.04 6.99
CA TRP A 195 -33.34 11.12 7.08
C TRP A 195 -32.42 11.21 5.86
N ILE A 196 -32.98 11.33 4.66
CA ILE A 196 -32.19 11.55 3.43
C ILE A 196 -31.30 12.78 3.57
N VAL A 197 -31.84 13.91 4.05
CA VAL A 197 -31.08 15.14 4.25
C VAL A 197 -29.99 14.97 5.32
N VAL A 198 -30.30 14.34 6.45
CA VAL A 198 -29.32 14.09 7.52
C VAL A 198 -28.16 13.22 7.03
N ILE A 199 -28.47 12.16 6.30
CA ILE A 199 -27.47 11.26 5.71
C ILE A 199 -26.59 12.01 4.71
N ALA A 200 -27.20 12.77 3.78
CA ALA A 200 -26.47 13.53 2.76
C ALA A 200 -25.50 14.56 3.38
N ASN A 201 -25.95 15.30 4.40
CA ASN A 201 -25.11 16.29 5.07
C ASN A 201 -23.89 15.65 5.74
N ARG A 202 -24.09 14.53 6.44
CA ARG A 202 -22.98 13.82 7.11
C ARG A 202 -22.04 13.15 6.11
N ARG A 203 -22.57 12.64 4.99
CA ARG A 203 -21.78 12.11 3.89
C ARG A 203 -20.87 13.18 3.26
N GLY A 204 -21.34 14.43 3.19
CA GLY A 204 -20.51 15.56 2.75
C GLY A 204 -19.34 15.86 3.69
N VAL A 205 -19.53 15.76 5.01
CA VAL A 205 -18.44 15.91 6.00
C VAL A 205 -17.39 14.80 5.84
N LEU A 206 -17.84 13.57 5.58
CA LEU A 206 -16.96 12.44 5.29
C LEU A 206 -16.14 12.67 4.02
N GLU A 207 -16.77 13.19 2.97
CA GLU A 207 -16.10 13.52 1.71
C GLU A 207 -14.98 14.55 1.92
N GLN A 208 -15.29 15.64 2.64
CA GLN A 208 -14.31 16.67 2.96
C GLN A 208 -13.14 16.10 3.76
N THR A 209 -13.41 15.23 4.73
CA THR A 209 -12.36 14.57 5.53
C THR A 209 -11.43 13.73 4.65
N LEU A 210 -11.99 12.96 3.71
CA LEU A 210 -11.19 12.15 2.78
C LEU A 210 -10.38 12.99 1.78
N GLU A 211 -10.91 14.14 1.36
CA GLU A 211 -10.18 15.09 0.52
C GLU A 211 -9.02 15.75 1.28
N ASP A 212 -9.22 16.11 2.55
CA ASP A 212 -8.16 16.66 3.41
C ASP A 212 -7.04 15.64 3.64
N VAL A 213 -7.38 14.36 3.79
CA VAL A 213 -6.40 13.25 3.83
C VAL A 213 -5.61 13.23 2.52
N ARG A 214 -6.29 13.24 1.36
CA ARG A 214 -5.63 13.21 0.04
C ARG A 214 -4.67 14.38 -0.14
N LEU A 215 -5.03 15.57 0.32
CA LEU A 215 -4.16 16.76 0.30
C LEU A 215 -2.97 16.63 1.26
N THR A 216 -3.14 15.93 2.38
CA THR A 216 -2.06 15.65 3.33
C THR A 216 -1.09 14.59 2.79
N ASP A 217 -1.61 13.54 2.13
CA ASP A 217 -0.80 12.48 1.51
C ASP A 217 0.13 13.05 0.43
N GLN A 218 -0.32 14.04 -0.35
CA GLN A 218 0.54 14.75 -1.29
C GLN A 218 1.75 15.44 -0.64
N LYS A 219 1.69 15.78 0.66
CA LYS A 219 2.82 16.37 1.39
C LYS A 219 3.85 15.30 1.75
N ILE A 220 3.41 14.09 2.12
CA ILE A 220 4.28 12.94 2.39
C ILE A 220 5.19 12.69 1.20
N PHE A 221 4.63 12.69 -0.01
CA PHE A 221 5.37 12.41 -1.24
C PHE A 221 6.36 13.50 -1.68
N LYS A 222 6.17 14.74 -1.21
CA LYS A 222 7.00 15.89 -1.61
C LYS A 222 8.16 16.14 -0.65
N THR A 223 8.16 15.49 0.52
CA THR A 223 9.21 15.72 1.50
C THR A 223 10.45 14.88 1.24
N THR A 224 11.57 15.42 1.70
CA THR A 224 12.86 14.75 1.77
C THR A 224 13.30 14.56 3.22
N VAL A 225 12.39 14.76 4.19
CA VAL A 225 12.66 14.66 5.62
C VAL A 225 11.80 13.53 6.22
N PRO A 226 12.42 12.41 6.66
CA PRO A 226 11.69 11.25 7.16
C PRO A 226 10.74 11.56 8.33
N ASP A 227 11.17 12.40 9.28
CA ASP A 227 10.35 12.78 10.44
C ASP A 227 9.08 13.54 10.03
N GLU A 228 9.16 14.36 8.97
CA GLU A 228 7.98 15.03 8.47
C GLU A 228 7.06 14.06 7.73
N ALA A 229 7.61 13.13 6.95
CA ALA A 229 6.84 12.04 6.32
C ALA A 229 6.04 11.25 7.37
N ASP A 230 6.66 10.93 8.51
CA ASP A 230 6.01 10.22 9.61
C ASP A 230 4.94 11.07 10.31
N ARG A 231 5.18 12.37 10.51
CA ARG A 231 4.18 13.29 11.04
C ARG A 231 2.94 13.32 10.14
N TRP A 232 3.12 13.59 8.84
CA TRP A 232 1.98 13.66 7.91
C TRP A 232 1.29 12.31 7.74
N PHE A 233 2.03 11.20 7.70
CA PHE A 233 1.44 9.87 7.70
C PHE A 233 0.58 9.63 8.95
N THR A 234 1.05 10.04 10.13
CA THR A 234 0.31 9.92 11.37
C THR A 234 -0.96 10.79 11.36
N ASP A 235 -0.87 12.00 10.82
CA ASP A 235 -2.00 12.90 10.69
C ASP A 235 -3.05 12.34 9.71
N SER A 236 -2.62 11.84 8.55
CA SER A 236 -3.48 11.13 7.60
C SER A 236 -4.13 9.90 8.24
N ALA A 237 -3.38 9.07 8.95
CA ALA A 237 -3.91 7.87 9.61
C ALA A 237 -4.99 8.21 10.66
N LYS A 238 -4.81 9.29 11.43
CA LYS A 238 -5.82 9.79 12.38
C LYS A 238 -7.08 10.28 11.66
N ALA A 239 -6.92 11.06 10.60
CA ALA A 239 -8.05 11.55 9.81
C ALA A 239 -8.81 10.42 9.10
N ILE A 240 -8.11 9.40 8.60
CA ILE A 240 -8.71 8.17 8.05
C ILE A 240 -9.49 7.41 9.13
N ALA A 241 -8.96 7.30 10.35
CA ALA A 241 -9.69 6.68 11.46
C ALA A 241 -10.97 7.47 11.82
N ALA A 242 -10.92 8.80 11.79
CA ALA A 242 -12.08 9.65 11.97
C ALA A 242 -13.10 9.47 10.82
N ALA A 243 -12.64 9.38 9.58
CA ALA A 243 -13.49 9.10 8.41
C ALA A 243 -14.20 7.74 8.54
N LYS A 244 -13.52 6.70 9.03
CA LYS A 244 -14.16 5.39 9.32
C LYS A 244 -15.27 5.50 10.36
N LEU A 245 -15.04 6.26 11.44
CA LEU A 245 -16.07 6.49 12.45
C LEU A 245 -17.27 7.23 11.85
N GLN A 246 -17.04 8.29 11.08
CA GLN A 246 -18.09 9.03 10.38
C GLN A 246 -18.87 8.11 9.42
N LEU A 247 -18.19 7.26 8.64
CA LEU A 247 -18.86 6.29 7.78
C LEU A 247 -19.75 5.32 8.56
N SER A 248 -19.28 4.84 9.71
CA SER A 248 -20.09 4.01 10.61
C SER A 248 -21.34 4.74 11.09
N GLU A 249 -21.23 6.01 11.49
CA GLU A 249 -22.38 6.83 11.91
C GLU A 249 -23.38 7.06 10.77
N VAL A 250 -22.88 7.34 9.56
CA VAL A 250 -23.74 7.56 8.39
C VAL A 250 -24.43 6.26 7.98
N THR A 251 -23.76 5.12 8.07
CA THR A 251 -24.33 3.79 7.82
C THR A 251 -25.42 3.43 8.84
N ALA A 252 -25.25 3.80 10.11
CA ALA A 252 -26.30 3.65 11.11
C ALA A 252 -27.55 4.47 10.75
N ASN A 253 -27.39 5.72 10.31
CA ASN A 253 -28.52 6.54 9.85
C ASN A 253 -29.21 5.95 8.61
N LEU A 254 -28.46 5.35 7.68
CA LEU A 254 -29.04 4.63 6.55
C LEU A 254 -29.88 3.42 7.00
N THR A 255 -29.43 2.73 8.05
CA THR A 255 -30.20 1.62 8.64
C THR A 255 -31.52 2.12 9.22
N GLU A 256 -31.51 3.26 9.92
CA GLU A 256 -32.73 3.92 10.42
C GLU A 256 -33.67 4.37 9.28
N LEU A 257 -33.12 4.92 8.19
CA LEU A 257 -33.90 5.23 7.00
C LEU A 257 -34.59 3.97 6.45
N ILE A 258 -33.86 2.87 6.30
CA ILE A 258 -34.40 1.59 5.82
C ILE A 258 -35.49 1.06 6.76
N ALA A 259 -35.27 1.15 8.08
CA ALA A 259 -36.26 0.78 9.09
C ALA A 259 -37.54 1.63 8.95
N SER A 260 -37.41 2.95 8.81
CA SER A 260 -38.54 3.87 8.64
C SER A 260 -39.40 3.57 7.41
N MET A 261 -38.82 2.98 6.37
CA MET A 261 -39.56 2.55 5.18
C MET A 261 -40.37 1.26 5.43
N ARG A 262 -39.84 0.32 6.23
CA ARG A 262 -40.41 -1.02 6.43
C ARG A 262 -41.62 -1.06 7.36
N TYR A 263 -41.61 -0.30 8.44
CA TYR A 263 -42.72 -0.33 9.39
C TYR A 263 -43.94 0.37 8.76
N GLN A 264 -45.03 -0.37 8.61
CA GLN A 264 -46.36 0.17 8.32
C GLN A 264 -46.96 0.62 9.63
N ASP A 265 -47.43 1.87 9.67
CA ASP A 265 -48.58 2.22 10.50
C ASP A 265 -49.85 1.86 9.72
#